data_AF-A0AA50N750-F1
#
_entry.id   AF-A0AA50N750-F1
#
_cell.length_a   1.000
_cell.length_b   1.000
_cell.length_c   1.000
_cell.angle_alpha   90.00
_cell.angle_beta   90.00
_cell.angle_gamma   90.00
#
_symmetry.space_group_name_H-M   'P 1'
#
loop_
_entity.id
_entity.type
_entity.pdbx_description
1 polymer ?
#
loop_
_entity_poly.entity_id
_entity_poly.type
_entity_poly.pdbx_seq_one_letter_code
_entity_poly.pdbx_strand_id
1 'polypeptide(L)' 'KKLIPLLDRVLIKRAEALTKTAGGIVIPEKAQSKVVHGEVVAVGNGSRKENGEFIPVLVKIGDKVLLPEYGGTKV' A
#
# COMPACT_ATOMS: atom_id res chain seq x y z
N LYS A 1 -15.13 2.37 -8.98
CA LYS A 1 -14.27 3.35 -9.69
C LYS A 1 -12.90 2.71 -9.89
N LYS A 2 -12.40 2.61 -11.13
CA LYS A 2 -11.09 2.03 -11.43
C LYS A 2 -10.05 3.15 -11.37
N LEU A 3 -9.24 3.18 -10.31
CA LEU A 3 -8.17 4.17 -10.15
C LEU A 3 -6.85 3.52 -10.58
N ILE A 4 -6.24 4.09 -11.62
CA ILE A 4 -5.01 3.59 -12.20
C ILE A 4 -3.89 4.55 -11.80
N PRO A 5 -2.91 4.11 -10.99
CA PRO A 5 -1.78 4.94 -10.64
C PRO A 5 -0.87 5.14 -11.87
N LEU A 6 -0.30 6.36 -12.00
CA LEU A 6 0.57 6.73 -13.12
C LEU A 6 2.05 6.52 -12.76
N LEU A 7 2.87 6.25 -13.78
CA LEU A 7 4.32 6.08 -13.66
C LEU A 7 4.67 4.98 -12.64
N ASP A 8 5.49 5.30 -11.65
CA ASP A 8 6.01 4.44 -10.60
C ASP A 8 5.09 4.32 -9.38
N ARG A 9 3.91 4.94 -9.42
CA ARG A 9 2.97 4.91 -8.29
C ARG A 9 2.32 3.53 -8.16
N VAL A 10 2.09 3.13 -6.91
CA VAL A 10 1.44 1.89 -6.55
C VAL A 10 0.29 2.20 -5.58
N LEU A 11 -0.88 1.66 -5.88
CA LEU A 11 -2.05 1.77 -5.02
C LEU A 11 -2.09 0.59 -4.06
N ILE A 12 -2.15 0.88 -2.76
CA ILE A 12 -2.12 -0.12 -1.70
C ILE A 12 -3.36 0.06 -0.83
N LYS A 13 -4.09 -1.03 -0.60
CA LYS A 13 -5.13 -1.10 0.40
C LYS A 13 -4.48 -1.50 1.73
N ARG A 14 -4.50 -0.59 2.71
CA ARG A 14 -4.01 -0.89 4.06
C ARG A 14 -4.89 -1.98 4.68
N ALA A 15 -4.26 -2.92 5.39
CA ALA A 15 -5.01 -3.90 6.16
C ALA A 15 -5.74 -3.19 7.32
N GLU A 16 -6.81 -3.81 7.81
CA GLU A 16 -7.58 -3.28 8.93
C GLU A 16 -6.76 -3.42 10.23
N ALA A 17 -6.84 -2.41 11.09
CA ALA A 17 -6.19 -2.46 12.39
C ALA A 17 -6.87 -3.51 13.27
N LEU A 18 -6.08 -4.29 14.01
CA LEU A 18 -6.60 -5.26 14.96
C LEU A 18 -7.38 -4.51 16.06
N THR A 19 -8.71 -4.64 16.04
CA THR A 19 -9.60 -4.04 17.04
C THR A 19 -9.63 -4.83 18.34
N LYS A 20 -9.26 -6.12 18.29
CA LYS A 20 -9.16 -7.02 19.44
C LYS A 20 -7.83 -7.75 19.42
N THR A 21 -7.16 -7.80 20.57
CA THR A 21 -5.99 -8.68 20.76
C THR A 21 -6.43 -10.14 20.84
N ALA A 22 -5.50 -11.08 20.66
CA ALA A 22 -5.77 -12.52 20.77
C ALA A 22 -6.39 -12.93 22.12
N GLY A 23 -6.21 -12.12 23.18
CA GLY A 23 -6.81 -12.30 24.51
C GLY A 23 -8.16 -11.61 24.72
N GLY A 24 -8.78 -11.03 23.69
CA GLY A 24 -10.11 -10.41 23.76
C GLY A 24 -10.15 -8.96 24.26
N ILE A 25 -9.00 -8.32 24.47
CA ILE A 25 -8.92 -6.92 24.90
C ILE A 25 -9.17 -6.00 23.69
N VAL A 26 -10.10 -5.06 23.83
CA VAL A 26 -10.42 -4.08 22.79
C VAL A 26 -9.37 -2.97 22.80
N ILE A 27 -8.71 -2.75 21.67
CA ILE A 27 -7.71 -1.70 21.51
C ILE A 27 -8.44 -0.40 21.12
N PRO A 28 -8.38 0.67 21.93
CA PRO A 28 -8.99 1.94 21.57
C PRO A 28 -8.36 2.51 20.30
N GLU A 29 -9.15 3.21 19.48
CA GLU A 29 -8.71 3.73 18.16
C GLU A 29 -7.43 4.59 18.24
N LYS A 30 -7.21 5.31 19.35
CA LYS A 30 -6.00 6.13 19.56
C LYS A 30 -4.72 5.31 19.78
N ALA A 31 -4.84 4.07 20.25
CA ALA A 31 -3.72 3.17 20.52
C ALA A 31 -3.49 2.15 19.40
N GLN A 32 -4.34 2.15 18.36
CA GLN A 32 -4.13 1.33 17.18
C GLN A 32 -2.94 1.90 16.40
N SER A 33 -1.85 1.15 16.37
CA SER A 33 -0.68 1.47 15.57
C SER A 33 -1.06 1.53 14.09
N LYS A 34 -0.46 2.48 13.35
CA LYS A 34 -0.64 2.59 11.90
C LYS A 34 -0.31 1.24 11.29
N VAL A 35 -1.24 0.68 10.52
CA VAL A 35 -1.02 -0.60 9.86
C VAL A 35 0.07 -0.41 8.81
N VAL A 36 1.25 -0.96 9.09
CA VAL A 36 2.46 -0.89 8.25
C VAL A 36 2.48 -1.96 7.16
N HIS A 37 1.37 -2.63 6.89
CA HIS A 37 1.26 -3.59 5.80
C HIS A 37 -0.06 -3.41 5.04
N GLY A 38 -0.06 -3.83 3.78
CA GLY A 38 -1.23 -3.75 2.93
C GLY A 38 -1.10 -4.64 1.71
N GLU A 39 -2.16 -4.65 0.91
CA GLU A 39 -2.24 -5.41 -0.33
C GLU A 39 -2.22 -4.46 -1.52
N VAL A 40 -1.44 -4.81 -2.55
CA VAL A 40 -1.35 -4.03 -3.78
C VAL A 40 -2.62 -4.22 -4.61
N VAL A 41 -3.34 -3.14 -4.87
CA VAL A 41 -4.59 -3.15 -5.65
C VAL A 41 -4.37 -2.72 -7.10
N ALA A 42 -3.43 -1.81 -7.33
CA ALA A 42 -3.10 -1.35 -8.67
C ALA A 42 -1.63 -0.92 -8.75
N VAL A 43 -1.02 -1.14 -9.92
CA VAL A 43 0.37 -0.79 -10.21
C VAL A 43 0.42 0.10 -11.45
N GLY A 44 1.29 1.09 -11.43
CA GLY A 44 1.55 1.93 -12.59
C GLY A 44 2.48 1.24 -13.59
N ASN A 45 2.68 1.89 -14.74
CA ASN A 45 3.52 1.37 -15.82
C ASN A 45 5.03 1.37 -15.51
N GLY A 46 5.43 1.97 -14.38
CA GLY A 46 6.81 2.06 -13.92
C GLY A 46 7.53 3.36 -14.30
N SER A 47 8.76 3.51 -13.84
CA SER A 47 9.58 4.71 -14.10
C SER A 47 10.04 4.74 -15.55
N ARG A 48 9.98 5.91 -16.18
CA ARG A 48 10.50 6.11 -17.53
C ARG A 48 12.00 6.39 -17.48
N LYS A 49 12.79 5.61 -18.21
CA LYS A 49 14.20 5.90 -18.47
C LYS A 49 14.36 7.00 -19.51
N GLU A 50 15.53 7.62 -19.51
CA GLU A 50 15.90 8.68 -20.46
C GLU A 50 15.88 8.18 -21.92
N ASN A 51 16.11 6.89 -22.13
CA ASN A 51 16.04 6.22 -23.44
C ASN A 51 14.61 5.95 -23.93
N GLY A 52 13.58 6.33 -23.16
CA GLY A 52 12.17 6.14 -23.51
C GLY A 52 11.55 4.80 -23.10
N GLU A 53 12.35 3.86 -22.56
CA GLU A 53 11.84 2.59 -22.04
C GLU A 53 11.25 2.74 -20.64
N PHE A 54 10.27 1.90 -20.30
CA PHE A 54 9.72 1.83 -18.96
C PHE A 54 10.41 0.74 -18.14
N ILE A 55 10.83 1.06 -16.92
CA ILE A 55 11.28 0.09 -15.92
C ILE A 55 10.04 -0.43 -15.21
N PRO A 56 9.68 -1.72 -15.37
CA PRO A 56 8.50 -2.26 -14.71
C PRO A 56 8.66 -2.25 -13.20
N VAL A 57 7.56 -1.99 -12.50
CA VAL A 57 7.49 -2.16 -11.04
C VAL A 57 7.58 -3.65 -10.71
N LEU A 58 8.34 -3.98 -9.67
CA LEU A 58 8.58 -5.37 -9.22
C LEU A 58 7.37 -5.98 -8.51
N VAL A 59 6.48 -5.15 -7.96
CA VAL A 59 5.29 -5.58 -7.23
C VAL A 59 4.13 -5.86 -8.17
N LYS A 60 3.34 -6.90 -7.88
CA LYS A 60 2.16 -7.29 -8.64
C LYS A 60 0.89 -7.03 -7.83
N ILE A 61 -0.23 -6.98 -8.54
CA ILE A 61 -1.56 -6.88 -7.92
C ILE A 61 -1.80 -8.15 -7.07
N GLY A 62 -2.21 -7.97 -5.82
CA GLY A 62 -2.41 -9.03 -4.84
C GLY A 62 -1.22 -9.29 -3.91
N ASP A 63 -0.06 -8.67 -4.16
CA ASP A 63 1.09 -8.83 -3.29
C ASP A 63 0.88 -8.12 -1.94
N LYS A 64 1.32 -8.77 -0.86
CA LYS A 64 1.37 -8.17 0.47
C LYS A 64 2.69 -7.44 0.64
N VAL A 65 2.62 -6.14 0.89
CA VAL A 65 3.78 -5.25 0.98
C VAL A 65 3.83 -4.55 2.33
N LEU A 66 5.05 -4.34 2.81
CA LEU A 66 5.32 -3.50 3.97
C LEU A 66 5.36 -2.03 3.51
N LEU A 67 4.64 -1.19 4.23
CA LEU A 67 4.57 0.25 4.02
C LEU A 67 5.53 0.96 4.99
N PRO A 68 6.27 1.98 4.54
CA PRO A 68 6.99 2.86 5.45
C PRO A 68 6.00 3.63 6.36
N GLU A 69 6.44 4.01 7.55
CA GLU A 69 5.61 4.74 8.53
C GLU A 69 5.19 6.15 8.03
N TYR A 70 5.99 6.71 7.13
CA TYR A 70 5.83 8.04 6.55
C TYR A 70 5.85 7.95 5.03
N GLY A 71 5.10 8.84 4.38
CA GLY A 71 4.97 8.89 2.93
C GLY A 71 3.67 8.28 2.41
N GLY A 72 3.41 8.54 1.13
CA GLY A 72 2.16 8.17 0.45
C GLY A 72 1.03 9.18 0.65
N THR A 73 0.16 9.28 -0.36
CA THR A 73 -1.03 10.14 -0.34
C THR A 73 -2.27 9.26 -0.19
N LYS A 74 -3.19 9.64 0.72
CA LYS A 74 -4.49 8.99 0.86
C LYS A 74 -5.40 9.44 -0.29
N VAL A 75 -5.90 8.48 -1.07
CA VAL A 75 -6.84 8.66 -2.18
C VAL A 75 -8.06 7.75 -2.03
#